data_AF-A0A4Y7K957-F1
#
_entry.id   AF-A0A4Y7K957-F1
#
_cell.length_a   1.000
_cell.length_b   1.000
_cell.length_c   1.000
_cell.angle_alpha   90.00
_cell.angle_beta   90.00
_cell.angle_gamma   90.00
#
_symmetry.space_group_name_H-M   'P 1'
#
loop_
_entity.id
_entity.type
_entity.pdbx_description
1 polymer ?
#
loop_
_entity_poly.entity_id
_entity_poly.type
_entity_poly.pdbx_seq_one_letter_code
_entity_poly.pdbx_strand_id
1 'polypeptide(L)'
;MFLYLVVPLSEDQHHRALLLSFRLNEDSVIKHCIMSAKPTDIPDVASSIPFRYFQRLMEALSNLLENSPYLEFILRWCQEFCKAHGHSIQENSRTLHPSLRPVEQGNY
;
A
#
# COMPACT_ATOMS: atom_id res chain seq x y z
N MET A 1 -6.50 16.31 -23.98
CA MET A 1 -5.09 15.89 -24.17
C MET A 1 -4.39 16.14 -22.84
N PHE A 2 -4.12 15.05 -22.14
CA PHE A 2 -3.83 14.98 -20.70
C PHE A 2 -2.42 15.46 -20.36
N LEU A 3 -2.24 16.77 -20.22
CA LEU A 3 -1.04 17.39 -19.67
C LEU A 3 -1.46 18.56 -18.77
N TYR A 4 -2.24 18.27 -17.74
CA TYR A 4 -2.30 19.15 -16.58
C TYR A 4 -1.44 18.54 -15.47
N LEU A 5 -0.20 19.05 -15.41
CA LEU A 5 0.41 19.43 -14.14
C LEU A 5 0.66 18.28 -13.14
N VAL A 6 1.47 17.29 -13.52
CA VAL A 6 2.27 16.57 -12.52
C VAL A 6 3.50 17.43 -12.27
N VAL A 7 3.42 18.38 -11.32
CA VAL A 7 4.65 18.92 -10.73
C VAL A 7 5.31 17.73 -10.04
N PRO A 8 6.51 17.28 -10.46
CA PRO A 8 7.22 16.27 -9.71
C PRO A 8 7.55 16.89 -8.36
N LEU A 9 6.82 16.50 -7.33
CA LEU A 9 7.24 16.75 -5.95
C LEU A 9 8.66 16.19 -5.82
N SER A 10 9.58 16.96 -5.23
CA SER A 10 10.88 16.38 -4.85
C SER A 10 10.61 15.16 -3.97
N GLU A 11 11.47 14.16 -4.02
CA GLU A 11 11.29 12.87 -3.33
C GLU A 11 10.77 13.03 -1.89
N ASP A 12 11.43 13.85 -1.07
CA ASP A 12 11.03 14.14 0.31
C ASP A 12 9.62 14.76 0.45
N GLN A 13 9.21 15.59 -0.51
CA GLN A 13 7.88 16.20 -0.54
C GLN A 13 6.79 15.18 -0.91
N HIS A 14 7.10 14.20 -1.78
CA HIS A 14 6.15 13.17 -2.17
C HIS A 14 5.84 12.23 -1.00
N HIS A 15 6.89 11.77 -0.30
CA HIS A 15 6.76 10.96 0.92
C HIS A 15 5.87 11.64 1.95
N ARG A 16 6.16 12.91 2.24
CA ARG A 16 5.39 13.71 3.20
C ARG A 16 3.94 13.90 2.75
N ALA A 17 3.70 14.16 1.47
CA ALA A 17 2.36 14.34 0.91
C ALA A 17 1.52 13.05 1.03
N LEU A 18 2.10 11.88 0.72
CA LEU A 18 1.42 10.61 0.85
C LEU A 18 1.11 10.24 2.32
N LEU A 19 2.03 10.50 3.24
CA LEU A 19 1.74 10.30 4.67
C LEU A 19 0.67 11.27 5.19
N LEU A 20 0.63 12.51 4.67
CA LEU A 20 -0.42 13.47 5.00
C LEU A 20 -1.78 13.03 4.43
N SER A 21 -1.83 12.51 3.21
CA SER A 21 -3.10 12.04 2.62
C SER A 21 -3.69 10.88 3.42
N PHE A 22 -2.86 9.96 3.91
CA PHE A 22 -3.31 8.93 4.84
C PHE A 22 -3.82 9.48 6.18
N ARG A 23 -3.25 10.57 6.69
CA ARG A 23 -3.76 11.24 7.90
C ARG A 23 -5.09 11.95 7.67
N LEU A 24 -5.26 12.57 6.51
CA LEU A 24 -6.53 13.19 6.09
C LEU A 24 -7.61 12.13 5.84
N ASN A 25 -7.19 10.92 5.45
CA ASN A 25 -8.06 9.80 5.12
C ASN A 25 -9.03 10.07 3.95
N GLU A 26 -8.70 11.04 3.10
CA GLU A 26 -9.47 11.33 1.88
C GLU A 26 -9.01 10.44 0.72
N ASP A 27 -9.94 9.63 0.23
CA ASP A 27 -9.71 8.63 -0.80
C ASP A 27 -9.13 9.22 -2.11
N SER A 28 -9.70 10.33 -2.58
CA SER A 28 -9.26 11.04 -3.78
C SER A 28 -7.81 11.53 -3.65
N VAL A 29 -7.43 12.06 -2.49
CA VAL A 29 -6.09 12.59 -2.22
C VAL A 29 -5.07 11.45 -2.13
N ILE A 30 -5.42 10.35 -1.46
CA ILE A 30 -4.56 9.16 -1.37
C ILE A 30 -4.26 8.62 -2.77
N LYS A 31 -5.30 8.40 -3.58
CA LYS A 31 -5.15 7.91 -4.96
C LYS A 31 -4.34 8.86 -5.82
N HIS A 32 -4.57 10.17 -5.69
CA HIS A 32 -3.79 11.17 -6.42
C HIS A 32 -2.31 11.11 -6.05
N CYS A 33 -1.97 11.00 -4.77
CA CYS A 33 -0.59 10.82 -4.33
C CYS A 33 0.03 9.53 -4.91
N ILE A 34 -0.66 8.38 -4.80
CA ILE A 34 -0.18 7.10 -5.36
C ILE A 34 0.13 7.23 -6.85
N MET A 35 -0.78 7.84 -7.62
CA MET A 35 -0.65 7.99 -9.07
C MET A 35 0.36 9.07 -9.51
N SER A 36 0.77 9.95 -8.59
CA SER A 36 1.75 11.02 -8.87
C SER A 36 3.18 10.63 -8.52
N ALA A 37 3.40 9.44 -7.94
CA ALA A 37 4.73 8.96 -7.63
C ALA A 37 5.51 8.63 -8.90
N LYS A 38 6.82 8.92 -8.90
CA LYS A 38 7.69 8.43 -9.97
C LYS A 38 7.91 6.92 -9.78
N PRO A 39 7.87 6.10 -10.84
CA PRO A 39 8.09 4.66 -10.72
C PRO A 39 9.40 4.26 -10.02
N THR A 40 10.45 5.09 -10.17
CA THR A 40 11.76 4.90 -9.54
C THR A 40 11.73 5.04 -8.03
N ASP A 41 10.81 5.85 -7.51
CA ASP A 41 10.76 6.24 -6.10
C ASP A 41 9.79 5.33 -5.31
N ILE A 42 8.97 4.52 -6.00
CA ILE A 42 8.00 3.61 -5.38
C ILE A 42 8.62 2.69 -4.32
N PRO A 43 9.78 2.05 -4.52
CA PRO A 43 10.37 1.17 -3.50
C PRO A 43 10.66 1.91 -2.19
N ASP A 44 11.28 3.08 -2.28
CA ASP A 44 11.65 3.90 -1.13
C ASP A 44 10.39 4.43 -0.44
N VAL A 45 9.44 4.96 -1.22
CA VAL A 45 8.16 5.44 -0.70
C VAL A 45 7.37 4.33 -0.01
N ALA A 46 7.23 3.16 -0.64
CA ALA A 46 6.49 2.03 -0.06
C ALA A 46 7.10 1.54 1.27
N SER A 47 8.44 1.54 1.36
CA SER A 47 9.15 1.17 2.59
C SER A 47 8.93 2.15 3.73
N SER A 48 8.75 3.45 3.40
CA SER A 48 8.55 4.50 4.39
C SER A 48 7.15 4.52 5.02
N ILE A 49 6.16 3.90 4.36
CA ILE A 49 4.76 3.94 4.81
C ILE A 49 4.60 3.03 6.03
N PRO A 50 4.16 3.56 7.19
CA PRO A 50 3.92 2.74 8.37
C PRO A 50 2.84 1.66 8.12
N PHE A 51 3.07 0.45 8.62
CA PHE A 51 2.17 -0.70 8.42
C PHE A 51 0.71 -0.46 8.84
N ARG A 52 0.45 0.43 9.81
CA ARG A 52 -0.91 0.84 10.22
C ARG A 52 -1.77 1.39 9.07
N TYR A 53 -1.16 1.85 7.98
CA TYR A 53 -1.88 2.34 6.79
C TYR A 53 -2.09 1.26 5.73
N PHE A 54 -1.65 0.02 5.97
CA PHE A 54 -1.74 -1.08 5.02
C PHE A 54 -3.16 -1.27 4.48
N GLN A 55 -4.15 -1.41 5.37
CA GLN A 55 -5.53 -1.61 4.95
C GLN A 55 -6.00 -0.49 4.02
N ARG A 56 -5.75 0.78 4.41
CA ARG A 56 -6.20 1.93 3.64
C ARG A 56 -5.50 2.04 2.28
N LEU A 57 -4.22 1.70 2.22
CA LEU A 57 -3.47 1.63 0.98
C LEU A 57 -4.04 0.52 0.07
N MET A 58 -4.29 -0.68 0.60
CA MET A 58 -4.84 -1.79 -0.19
C MET A 58 -6.23 -1.48 -0.76
N GLU A 59 -7.10 -0.82 0.01
CA GLU A 59 -8.40 -0.34 -0.48
C GLU A 59 -8.25 0.64 -1.65
N ALA A 60 -7.33 1.61 -1.52
CA ALA A 60 -7.07 2.58 -2.59
C ALA A 60 -6.49 1.92 -3.85
N LEU A 61 -5.53 0.99 -3.69
CA LEU A 61 -4.94 0.23 -4.79
C LEU A 61 -5.96 -0.67 -5.48
N SER A 62 -6.82 -1.38 -4.72
CA SER A 62 -7.89 -2.20 -5.28
C SER A 62 -8.84 -1.38 -6.15
N ASN A 63 -9.25 -0.21 -5.67
CA ASN A 63 -10.10 0.67 -6.46
C ASN A 63 -9.39 1.17 -7.73
N LEU A 64 -8.10 1.51 -7.64
CA LEU A 64 -7.31 1.91 -8.80
C LEU A 64 -7.19 0.76 -9.82
N LEU A 65 -7.01 -0.49 -9.37
CA LEU A 65 -6.94 -1.66 -10.26
C LEU A 65 -8.21 -1.84 -11.10
N GLU A 66 -9.38 -1.60 -10.49
CA GLU A 66 -10.67 -1.74 -11.16
C GLU A 66 -10.97 -0.60 -12.13
N ASN A 67 -10.45 0.60 -11.85
CA ASN A 67 -10.89 1.84 -12.51
C ASN A 67 -9.79 2.53 -13.34
N SER A 68 -8.59 1.93 -13.45
CA SER A 68 -7.44 2.53 -14.12
C SER A 68 -6.79 1.59 -15.13
N PRO A 69 -6.37 2.08 -16.31
CA PRO A 69 -5.64 1.26 -17.28
C PRO A 69 -4.17 1.01 -16.88
N TYR A 70 -3.66 1.66 -15.81
CA TYR A 70 -2.25 1.60 -15.40
C TYR A 70 -1.94 0.40 -14.50
N LEU A 71 -2.30 -0.81 -14.96
CA LEU A 71 -2.22 -2.03 -14.15
C LEU A 71 -0.81 -2.33 -13.64
N GLU A 72 0.20 -2.24 -14.51
CA GLU A 72 1.60 -2.49 -14.15
C GLU A 72 2.08 -1.57 -13.02
N PHE A 73 1.72 -0.28 -13.09
CA PHE A 73 2.10 0.70 -12.08
C PHE A 73 1.45 0.40 -10.73
N ILE A 74 0.19 -0.01 -10.72
CA ILE A 74 -0.53 -0.34 -9.48
C ILE A 74 -0.02 -1.66 -8.89
N LEU A 75 0.27 -2.66 -9.74
CA LEU A 75 0.88 -3.92 -9.29
C LEU A 75 2.29 -3.71 -8.74
N ARG A 76 3.05 -2.75 -9.27
CA ARG A 76 4.35 -2.35 -8.73
C ARG A 76 4.22 -1.84 -7.30
N TRP A 77 3.23 -0.99 -7.02
CA TRP A 77 2.92 -0.55 -5.66
C TRP A 77 2.60 -1.72 -4.72
N CYS A 78 1.72 -2.62 -5.14
CA CYS A 78 1.40 -3.82 -4.36
C CYS A 78 2.65 -4.65 -4.08
N GLN A 79 3.50 -4.87 -5.08
CA GLN A 79 4.73 -5.66 -4.96
C GLN A 79 5.71 -5.03 -3.98
N GLU A 80 6.04 -3.75 -4.14
CA GLU A 80 7.03 -3.08 -3.30
C GLU A 80 6.56 -2.90 -1.86
N PHE A 81 5.26 -2.63 -1.65
CA PHE A 81 4.70 -2.60 -0.30
C PHE A 81 4.75 -3.98 0.38
N CYS A 82 4.37 -5.04 -0.33
CA CYS A 82 4.47 -6.40 0.20
C CYS A 82 5.91 -6.84 0.49
N LYS A 83 6.90 -6.39 -0.31
CA LYS A 83 8.32 -6.64 -0.03
C LYS A 83 8.78 -5.93 1.24
N ALA A 84 8.43 -4.66 1.39
CA ALA A 84 8.82 -3.86 2.54
C ALA A 84 8.22 -4.38 3.86
N HIS A 85 6.97 -4.84 3.82
CA HIS A 85 6.21 -5.22 5.02
C HIS A 85 5.93 -6.72 5.13
N GLY A 86 6.59 -7.55 4.32
CA GLY A 86 6.31 -8.98 4.20
C GLY A 86 6.46 -9.75 5.52
N HIS A 87 7.38 -9.35 6.38
CA HIS A 87 7.55 -9.94 7.72
C HIS A 87 6.32 -9.67 8.60
N SER A 88 5.87 -8.42 8.67
CA SER A 88 4.68 -8.03 9.44
C SER A 88 3.41 -8.65 8.88
N ILE A 89 3.30 -8.83 7.56
CA ILE A 89 2.19 -9.55 6.92
C ILE A 89 2.18 -11.03 7.33
N GLN A 90 3.33 -11.69 7.34
CA GLN A 90 3.44 -13.09 7.76
C GLN A 90 3.19 -13.29 9.26
N GLU A 91 3.67 -12.39 10.11
CA GLU A 91 3.40 -12.46 11.54
C GLU A 91 1.93 -12.21 11.84
N ASN A 92 1.32 -11.21 11.21
CA ASN A 92 -0.08 -10.87 11.43
C ASN A 92 -1.02 -11.99 10.93
N SER A 93 -0.68 -12.68 9.83
CA SER A 93 -1.44 -13.85 9.37
C SER A 93 -1.31 -15.04 10.32
N ARG A 94 -0.12 -15.27 10.91
CA ARG A 94 0.09 -16.32 11.92
C ARG A 94 -0.64 -16.01 13.24
N THR A 95 -0.72 -14.75 13.66
CA THR A 95 -1.50 -14.35 14.85
C THR A 95 -3.00 -14.39 14.66
N LEU A 96 -3.50 -14.45 13.42
CA LEU A 96 -4.91 -14.74 13.10
C LEU A 96 -5.22 -16.25 13.10
N HIS A 97 -4.20 -17.12 13.14
CA HIS A 97 -4.32 -18.58 13.15
C HIS A 97 -4.43 -19.30 14.52
N PRO A 98 -4.43 -18.70 15.73
CA PRO A 98 -4.56 -19.48 16.97
C PRO A 98 -5.95 -20.10 17.16
N SER A 99 -6.96 -19.68 16.40
CA SER A 99 -8.32 -20.25 16.38
C SER A 99 -8.49 -21.46 15.45
N LEU A 100 -7.46 -21.84 14.69
CA LEU A 100 -7.49 -22.98 13.76
C LEU A 100 -6.55 -24.11 14.15
N ARG A 101 -6.04 -24.16 15.40
CA ARG A 101 -5.40 -25.38 15.89
C ARG A 101 -6.48 -26.46 16.02
N PRO A 102 -6.39 -27.60 15.30
CA PRO A 102 -7.20 -28.75 15.62
C PRO A 102 -6.92 -29.09 17.09
N VAL A 103 -7.97 -29.12 17.90
CA VAL A 103 -7.91 -29.72 19.22
C VAL A 103 -7.65 -31.20 18.99
N GLU A 104 -6.39 -31.63 19.09
CA GLU A 104 -6.09 -33.05 19.26
C GLU A 104 -6.49 -33.44 20.69
N GLN A 105 -7.81 -33.56 20.90
CA GLN A 105 -8.37 -34.24 22.04
C GLN A 105 -8.19 -35.74 21.82
N GLY A 106 -7.19 -36.29 22.53
CA GLY A 106 -7.16 -37.62 23.14
C GLY A 106 -7.55 -38.84 22.31
N ASN A 107 -6.68 -39.85 22.30
CA ASN A 107 -6.91 -41.11 23.05
C ASN A 107 -5.87 -42.15 22.61
N TYR A 108 -4.92 -42.46 23.49
CA TYR A 108 -4.44 -43.82 23.79
C TYR A 108 -3.94 -43.86 25.23
#